data_AF-A0A2D8RRZ3-F1
#
_entry.id   AF-A0A2D8RRZ3-F1
#
_cell.length_a   1.000
_cell.length_b   1.000
_cell.length_c   1.000
_cell.angle_alpha   90.00
_cell.angle_beta   90.00
_cell.angle_gamma   90.00
#
_symmetry.space_group_name_H-M   'P 1'
#
loop_
_entity.id
_entity.type
_entity.pdbx_description
1 polymer ?
#
loop_
_entity_poly.entity_id
_entity_poly.type
_entity_poly.pdbx_seq_one_letter_code
_entity_poly.pdbx_strand_id
1 'polypeptide(L)'
;MISSGRSFDFAFIDADKKNYDSYYEACLRLLRSGGLIVVDNALWGGQVMDSSFTDADTVAIRNLNEKIRDDERVDASLLSVGDGVYLARKR
;
A
#
# COMPACT_ATOMS: atom_id res chain seq x y z
N MET A 1 -9.17 20.32 7.26
CA MET A 1 -10.38 19.49 7.44
C MET A 1 -11.07 19.36 6.10
N ILE A 2 -11.21 18.14 5.60
CA ILE A 2 -11.94 17.87 4.35
C ILE A 2 -13.42 17.78 4.73
N SER A 3 -14.26 18.65 4.15
CA SER A 3 -15.71 18.70 4.39
C SER A 3 -16.36 17.34 4.09
N SER A 4 -17.36 16.98 4.90
CA SER A 4 -18.18 15.77 4.79
C SER A 4 -18.77 15.66 3.37
N GLY A 5 -18.09 14.89 2.49
CA GLY A 5 -18.49 14.73 1.09
C GLY A 5 -17.34 14.84 0.08
N ARG A 6 -16.15 15.29 0.47
CA ARG A 6 -14.96 15.24 -0.40
C ARG A 6 -14.10 14.03 -0.06
N SER A 7 -14.12 13.05 -0.96
CA SER A 7 -13.21 11.91 -1.00
C SER A 7 -12.11 12.15 -2.02
N PHE A 8 -10.93 11.55 -1.83
CA PHE A 8 -9.91 11.54 -2.87
C PHE A 8 -10.21 10.47 -3.93
N ASP A 9 -9.71 10.72 -5.15
CA ASP A 9 -9.71 9.75 -6.25
C ASP A 9 -8.46 8.86 -6.25
N PHE A 10 -7.35 9.40 -5.74
CA PHE A 10 -6.02 8.80 -5.85
C PHE A 10 -5.19 9.10 -4.61
N ALA A 11 -4.37 8.14 -4.18
CA ALA A 11 -3.36 8.29 -3.14
C ALA A 11 -2.07 7.57 -3.55
N PHE A 12 -0.92 8.20 -3.30
CA PHE A 12 0.40 7.63 -3.51
C PHE A 12 1.14 7.57 -2.17
N ILE A 13 1.58 6.37 -1.79
CA ILE A 13 2.29 6.09 -0.54
C ILE A 13 3.76 5.82 -0.89
N ASP A 14 4.60 6.82 -0.65
CA ASP A 14 6.06 6.73 -0.68
C ASP A 14 6.64 7.59 0.45
N ALA A 15 6.78 6.98 1.62
CA ALA A 15 7.19 7.63 2.86
C ALA A 15 8.05 6.68 3.71
N ASP A 16 8.08 6.87 5.03
CA ASP A 16 8.74 5.96 5.96
C ASP A 16 7.98 4.61 6.07
N LYS A 17 8.71 3.52 5.84
CA LYS A 17 8.11 2.20 5.58
C LYS A 17 7.40 1.61 6.81
N LYS A 18 7.84 1.96 8.01
CA LYS A 18 7.24 1.50 9.27
C LYS A 18 5.78 1.93 9.44
N ASN A 19 5.38 3.04 8.82
CA ASN A 19 4.01 3.57 8.91
C ASN A 19 3.15 3.25 7.68
N TYR A 20 3.66 2.45 6.75
CA TYR A 20 2.95 2.08 5.52
C TYR A 20 1.55 1.52 5.77
N ASP A 21 1.38 0.67 6.78
CA ASP A 21 0.06 0.13 7.16
C ASP A 21 -0.92 1.24 7.59
N SER A 22 -0.46 2.14 8.46
CA SER A 22 -1.23 3.29 8.93
C SER A 22 -1.63 4.21 7.78
N TYR A 23 -0.71 4.45 6.84
CA TYR A 23 -0.97 5.25 5.63
C TYR A 23 -2.01 4.56 4.74
N TYR A 24 -1.87 3.25 4.50
CA TYR A 24 -2.81 2.47 3.71
C TYR A 24 -4.23 2.53 4.29
N GLU A 25 -4.41 2.31 5.60
CA GLU A 25 -5.72 2.41 6.25
C GLU A 25 -6.30 3.83 6.23
N ALA A 26 -5.45 4.84 6.38
CA ALA A 26 -5.88 6.22 6.24
C ALA A 26 -6.35 6.54 4.82
N CYS A 27 -5.60 6.11 3.79
CA CYS A 27 -5.95 6.27 2.39
C CYS A 27 -7.25 5.54 2.06
N LEU A 28 -7.43 4.29 2.50
CA LEU A 28 -8.67 3.54 2.31
C LEU A 28 -9.88 4.27 2.88
N ARG A 29 -9.76 4.88 4.07
CA ARG A 29 -10.85 5.66 4.67
C ARG A 29 -11.18 6.93 3.88
N LEU A 30 -10.15 7.60 3.33
CA LEU A 30 -10.29 8.89 2.66
C LEU A 30 -10.64 8.80 1.16
N LEU A 31 -10.38 7.66 0.52
CA LEU A 31 -10.72 7.41 -0.88
C LEU A 31 -12.20 7.07 -1.05
N ARG A 32 -12.77 7.45 -2.20
CA ARG A 32 -14.06 6.91 -2.66
C ARG A 32 -13.94 5.47 -3.11
N SER A 33 -15.09 4.78 -3.21
CA SER A 33 -15.19 3.56 -4.02
C SER A 33 -14.72 3.84 -5.46
N GLY A 34 -13.94 2.91 -5.99
CA GLY A 34 -13.21 3.01 -7.25
C GLY A 34 -11.95 3.88 -7.22
N GLY A 35 -11.63 4.53 -6.10
CA GLY A 35 -10.38 5.27 -5.94
C GLY A 35 -9.16 4.35 -5.86
N LEU A 36 -7.98 4.87 -6.21
CA LEU A 36 -6.76 4.09 -6.34
C LEU A 36 -5.72 4.47 -5.28
N ILE A 37 -5.22 3.50 -4.53
CA ILE A 37 -3.98 3.59 -3.76
C ILE A 37 -2.86 3.00 -4.59
N VAL A 38 -1.73 3.69 -4.60
CA VAL A 38 -0.48 3.22 -5.18
C VAL A 38 0.58 3.25 -4.09
N VAL A 39 1.25 2.12 -3.86
CA VAL A 39 2.32 1.97 -2.87
C VAL A 39 3.63 1.72 -3.61
N ASP A 40 4.64 2.54 -3.35
CA ASP A 40 5.98 2.36 -3.94
C ASP A 40 6.87 1.44 -3.07
N ASN A 41 7.90 0.90 -3.71
CA ASN A 41 8.92 -0.01 -3.17
C ASN A 41 8.38 -1.32 -2.59
N ALA A 42 7.32 -1.85 -3.20
CA ALA A 42 6.66 -3.07 -2.74
C ALA A 42 7.53 -4.33 -2.90
N LEU A 43 8.55 -4.34 -3.77
CA LEU A 43 9.50 -5.45 -3.89
C LEU A 43 10.74 -5.28 -3.01
N TRP A 44 11.08 -4.05 -2.61
CA TRP A 44 12.19 -3.73 -1.69
C TRP A 44 13.51 -4.44 -2.04
N GLY A 45 13.94 -4.33 -3.29
CA GLY A 45 15.12 -5.01 -3.81
C GLY A 45 15.06 -6.54 -3.76
N GLY A 46 13.87 -7.12 -3.64
CA GLY A 46 13.63 -8.55 -3.45
C GLY A 46 13.69 -9.02 -1.99
N GLN A 47 14.03 -8.15 -1.03
CA GLN A 47 14.21 -8.53 0.38
C GLN A 47 12.90 -9.01 1.04
N VAL A 48 11.74 -8.56 0.55
CA VAL A 48 10.44 -9.03 1.04
C VAL A 48 10.23 -10.54 0.85
N MET A 49 10.93 -11.15 -0.12
CA MET A 49 10.85 -12.60 -0.39
C MET A 49 11.83 -13.44 0.45
N ASP A 50 12.84 -12.81 1.05
CA ASP A 50 13.85 -13.50 1.85
C ASP A 50 13.55 -13.30 3.35
N SER A 51 13.17 -14.39 4.02
CA SER A 51 12.80 -14.38 5.44
C SER A 51 13.96 -14.06 6.38
N SER A 52 15.22 -14.08 5.91
CA SER A 52 16.38 -13.68 6.71
C SER A 52 16.48 -12.17 6.91
N PHE A 53 15.83 -11.37 6.06
CA PHE A 53 15.73 -9.92 6.23
C PHE A 53 14.59 -9.59 7.20
N THR A 54 14.98 -9.20 8.41
CA THR A 54 14.08 -8.91 9.53
C THR A 54 14.20 -7.47 10.04
N ASP A 55 14.83 -6.57 9.28
CA ASP A 55 14.81 -5.15 9.62
C ASP A 55 13.39 -4.61 9.55
N ALA A 56 13.14 -3.54 10.31
CA ALA A 56 11.80 -3.03 10.53
C ALA A 56 11.11 -2.56 9.23
N ASP A 57 11.86 -2.07 8.25
CA ASP A 57 11.29 -1.57 7.00
C ASP A 57 10.89 -2.75 6.11
N THR A 58 11.77 -3.75 5.95
CA THR A 58 11.45 -4.98 5.20
C THR A 58 10.24 -5.71 5.79
N VAL A 59 10.17 -5.84 7.11
CA VAL A 59 9.03 -6.48 7.79
C VAL A 59 7.75 -5.68 7.55
N ALA A 60 7.79 -4.35 7.64
CA ALA A 60 6.61 -3.52 7.40
C ALA A 60 6.09 -3.63 5.97
N ILE A 61 6.98 -3.63 4.97
CA ILE A 61 6.59 -3.79 3.56
C ILE A 61 6.04 -5.19 3.31
N ARG A 62 6.68 -6.24 3.81
CA ARG A 62 6.20 -7.63 3.68
C ARG A 62 4.80 -7.78 4.27
N ASN A 63 4.59 -7.27 5.49
CA ASN A 63 3.28 -7.31 6.15
C ASN A 63 2.22 -6.54 5.37
N LEU A 64 2.55 -5.34 4.84
CA LEU A 64 1.61 -4.59 4.02
C LEU A 64 1.27 -5.33 2.72
N ASN A 65 2.26 -5.94 2.05
CA ASN A 65 2.03 -6.70 0.83
C ASN A 65 1.08 -7.88 1.07
N GLU A 66 1.31 -8.66 2.14
CA GLU A 66 0.43 -9.75 2.54
C GLU A 66 -0.98 -9.26 2.85
N LYS A 67 -1.08 -8.15 3.59
CA LYS A 67 -2.35 -7.51 3.88
C LYS A 67 -3.10 -7.09 2.62
N ILE A 68 -2.45 -6.37 1.70
CA ILE A 68 -3.10 -5.90 0.45
C ILE A 68 -3.53 -7.09 -0.42
N ARG A 69 -2.73 -8.16 -0.48
CA ARG A 69 -3.08 -9.39 -1.21
C ARG A 69 -4.39 -10.00 -0.69
N ASP A 70 -4.58 -9.98 0.62
CA ASP A 70 -5.70 -10.66 1.29
C ASP A 70 -6.86 -9.69 1.65
N ASP A 71 -6.77 -8.40 1.32
CA ASP A 71 -7.76 -7.37 1.67
C ASP A 71 -8.95 -7.36 0.70
N GLU A 72 -10.07 -7.93 1.15
CA GLU A 72 -11.31 -8.02 0.36
C GLU A 72 -11.95 -6.65 0.01
N ARG A 73 -11.49 -5.54 0.60
CA ARG A 73 -11.98 -4.18 0.32
C ARG A 73 -11.41 -3.62 -0.99
N VAL A 74 -10.42 -4.27 -1.59
CA VAL A 74 -9.73 -3.79 -2.80
C VAL A 74 -9.64 -4.84 -3.89
N ASP A 75 -9.52 -4.37 -5.13
CA ASP A 75 -8.93 -5.14 -6.22
C ASP A 75 -7.47 -4.74 -6.36
N ALA A 76 -6.55 -5.70 -6.26
CA ALA A 76 -5.13 -5.41 -6.12
C ALA A 76 -4.26 -6.04 -7.24
N SER A 77 -3.18 -5.36 -7.60
CA SER A 77 -2.19 -5.85 -8.57
C SER A 77 -0.81 -5.32 -8.23
N LEU A 78 0.18 -6.20 -8.19
CA LEU A 78 1.59 -5.84 -8.00
C LEU A 78 2.29 -5.80 -9.35
N LEU A 79 2.84 -4.64 -9.71
CA LEU A 79 3.57 -4.42 -10.96
C LEU A 79 5.07 -4.46 -10.74
N SER A 80 5.81 -5.06 -11.67
CA SER A 80 7.28 -5.12 -11.68
C SER A 80 7.92 -3.86 -12.30
N VAL A 81 7.38 -2.69 -12.01
CA VAL A 81 7.93 -1.40 -12.44
C VAL A 81 8.74 -0.80 -11.28
N GLY A 82 9.93 -0.28 -11.56
CA GLY A 82 10.81 0.24 -10.51
C GLY A 82 11.15 -0.83 -9.47
N ASP A 83 11.04 -0.46 -8.20
CA ASP A 83 11.25 -1.39 -7.07
C ASP A 83 9.94 -2.05 -6.59
N GLY A 84 9.01 -2.26 -7.53
CA GLY A 84 7.69 -2.82 -7.25
C GLY A 84 6.67 -1.74 -6.90
N VAL A 85 5.58 -1.71 -7.67
CA VAL A 85 4.45 -0.80 -7.44
C VAL A 85 3.20 -1.62 -7.15
N TYR A 86 2.65 -1.47 -5.94
CA TYR A 86 1.39 -2.12 -5.58
C TYR A 86 0.22 -1.19 -5.87
N LEU A 87 -0.68 -1.62 -6.76
CA LEU A 87 -1.94 -0.96 -7.05
C LEU A 87 -3.05 -1.60 -6.21
N ALA A 88 -3.81 -0.79 -5.46
CA ALA A 88 -4.99 -1.24 -4.72
C ALA A 88 -6.18 -0.32 -5.03
N ARG A 89 -7.10 -0.79 -5.86
CA ARG A 89 -8.33 -0.06 -6.19
C ARG A 89 -9.40 -0.40 -5.16
N LYS A 90 -9.90 0.59 -4.44
CA LYS A 90 -10.99 0.43 -3.48
C LYS A 90 -12.28 -0.01 -4.19
N ARG A 91 -12.93 -1.05 -3.68
CA ARG A 91 -14.25 -1.49 -4.14
C ARG A 91 -15.35 -0.52 -3.72
#